data_AF-U5L620-F1
#
_entry.id   AF-U5L620-F1
#
_cell.length_a   1.000
_cell.length_b   1.000
_cell.length_c   1.000
_cell.angle_alpha   90.00
_cell.angle_beta   90.00
_cell.angle_gamma   90.00
#
_symmetry.space_group_name_H-M   'P 1'
#
loop_
_entity.id
_entity.type
_entity.pdbx_description
1 polymer ?
#
loop_
_entity_poly.entity_id
_entity_poly.type
_entity_poly.pdbx_seq_one_letter_code
_entity_poly.pdbx_strand_id
1 'polypeptide(L)'
;MWNLTTQAKEAFLKHNLLSIPETDSDWESTLREAKEEGEDLPARLKEELEDIKAELLTVLPSRFVPYLENGTLNQPSLPKSVREEYIQWMRNSDREFEQVLDAAYEQTTQAAAHLSPAVQEVFTDSLHDAIIERIERENGNLHLYINTESGFSTKPYIHITFHDITEEEAAEQLQTGQWLIYYELQKTAAGFAFRVLFECPDAQWTIYMKDLTVQYFYRPVLYTRLKDEGKLEDMLLGEYIAQLPQGQRYWLAAPDFISEISSLEESVLLADGKLEVNQINAVVTTSSGQYTYPLEEYNPIGFIYTDIDEDPYAHLKEPVPPEELEAAIFSGIPEQQVRAWNTMYTSPEEHAETINLIMEKLEFTEENEMMLFVYANHFYKAGVLTEDNMKKYGELIDHE
;
A
#
# COMPACT_ATOMS: atom_id res chain seq x y z
N MET A 1 14.18 24.66 4.04
CA MET A 1 12.82 25.01 3.60
C MET A 1 12.17 23.69 3.23
N TRP A 2 10.94 23.46 3.66
CA TRP A 2 10.24 22.21 3.38
C TRP A 2 9.68 22.22 1.97
N ASN A 3 9.81 21.09 1.27
CA ASN A 3 9.12 20.88 -0.01
C ASN A 3 7.66 20.56 0.29
N LEU A 4 7.44 19.63 1.21
CA LEU A 4 6.13 19.16 1.60
C LEU A 4 5.47 20.12 2.60
N THR A 5 4.29 20.63 2.25
CA THR A 5 3.52 21.59 3.06
C THR A 5 2.03 21.29 2.97
N THR A 6 1.28 21.64 4.02
CA THR A 6 -0.19 21.59 3.99
C THR A 6 -0.75 22.39 2.82
N GLN A 7 -0.15 23.54 2.46
CA GLN A 7 -0.64 24.35 1.35
C GLN A 7 -0.50 23.63 -0.01
N ALA A 8 0.60 22.91 -0.23
CA ALA A 8 0.78 22.13 -1.46
C ALA A 8 -0.23 20.98 -1.54
N LYS A 9 -0.44 20.25 -0.43
CA LYS A 9 -1.45 19.19 -0.32
C LYS A 9 -2.86 19.75 -0.57
N GLU A 10 -3.25 20.83 0.11
CA GLU A 10 -4.56 21.47 -0.07
C GLU A 10 -4.77 21.95 -1.50
N ALA A 11 -3.75 22.52 -2.14
CA ALA A 11 -3.84 22.95 -3.53
C ALA A 11 -4.10 21.74 -4.45
N PHE A 12 -3.34 20.66 -4.29
CA PHE A 12 -3.53 19.42 -5.04
C PHE A 12 -4.95 18.85 -4.86
N LEU A 13 -5.43 18.73 -3.61
CA LEU A 13 -6.77 18.22 -3.32
C LEU A 13 -7.86 19.09 -3.96
N LYS A 14 -7.74 20.43 -3.88
CA LYS A 14 -8.71 21.36 -4.47
C LYS A 14 -8.81 21.27 -5.99
N HIS A 15 -7.70 20.99 -6.67
CA HIS A 15 -7.70 20.79 -8.12
C HIS A 15 -8.30 19.44 -8.52
N ASN A 16 -8.32 18.47 -7.61
CA ASN A 16 -8.85 17.12 -7.80
C ASN A 16 -10.22 16.87 -7.15
N LEU A 17 -10.93 17.93 -6.73
CA LEU A 17 -12.28 17.82 -6.14
C LEU A 17 -13.31 17.20 -7.07
N LEU A 18 -13.12 17.32 -8.39
CA LEU A 18 -14.06 16.84 -9.40
C LEU A 18 -13.34 16.12 -10.52
N SER A 19 -13.06 14.84 -10.28
CA SER A 19 -12.58 13.93 -11.31
C SER A 19 -13.72 13.56 -12.27
N ILE A 20 -13.44 13.55 -13.56
CA ILE A 20 -14.41 13.20 -14.60
C ILE A 20 -13.81 12.16 -15.55
N PRO A 21 -14.62 11.29 -16.18
CA PRO A 21 -14.11 10.30 -17.14
C PRO A 21 -13.25 10.95 -18.23
N GLU A 22 -12.05 10.41 -18.43
CA GLU A 22 -10.99 11.06 -19.21
C GLU A 22 -11.16 10.85 -20.71
N THR A 23 -11.66 9.67 -21.10
CA THR A 23 -11.87 9.28 -22.50
C THR A 23 -13.35 9.14 -22.86
N ASP A 24 -13.68 9.06 -24.15
CA ASP A 24 -15.06 8.76 -24.56
C ASP A 24 -15.45 7.31 -24.16
N SER A 25 -14.48 6.40 -24.16
CA SER A 25 -14.66 5.00 -23.73
C SER A 25 -14.98 4.91 -22.23
N ASP A 26 -14.31 5.72 -21.40
CA ASP A 26 -14.57 5.76 -19.96
C ASP A 26 -16.03 6.20 -19.70
N TRP A 27 -16.50 7.21 -20.43
CA TRP A 27 -17.90 7.64 -20.37
C TRP A 27 -18.87 6.56 -20.79
N GLU A 28 -18.57 5.81 -21.85
CA GLU A 28 -19.41 4.69 -22.30
C GLU A 28 -19.50 3.59 -21.24
N SER A 29 -18.38 3.25 -20.60
CA SER A 29 -18.33 2.30 -19.48
C SER A 29 -19.15 2.79 -18.27
N THR A 30 -18.91 4.02 -17.80
CA THR A 30 -19.66 4.59 -16.67
C THR A 30 -21.18 4.64 -16.95
N LEU A 31 -21.58 4.98 -18.18
CA LEU A 31 -22.99 5.01 -18.56
C LEU A 31 -23.62 3.61 -18.63
N ARG A 32 -22.84 2.61 -19.04
CA ARG A 32 -23.28 1.21 -19.09
C ARG A 32 -23.48 0.66 -17.67
N GLU A 33 -22.51 0.85 -16.79
CA GLU A 33 -22.55 0.42 -15.38
C GLU A 33 -23.75 1.03 -14.65
N ALA A 34 -23.91 2.35 -14.73
CA ALA A 34 -25.05 3.05 -14.13
C ALA A 34 -26.40 2.48 -14.61
N LYS A 35 -26.51 2.12 -15.89
CA LYS A 35 -27.73 1.52 -16.44
C LYS A 35 -27.97 0.10 -15.91
N GLU A 36 -26.91 -0.69 -15.73
CA GLU A 36 -26.98 -2.05 -15.19
C GLU A 36 -27.39 -2.05 -13.72
N GLU A 37 -26.92 -1.07 -12.95
CA GLU A 37 -27.27 -0.88 -11.54
C GLU A 37 -28.61 -0.15 -11.31
N GLY A 38 -29.20 0.42 -12.38
CA GLY A 38 -30.42 1.20 -12.30
C GLY A 38 -30.24 2.57 -11.64
N GLU A 39 -29.02 3.11 -11.70
CA GLU A 39 -28.61 4.38 -11.14
C GLU A 39 -29.03 5.57 -12.04
N ASP A 40 -29.52 6.65 -11.44
CA ASP A 40 -29.71 7.94 -12.13
C ASP A 40 -28.39 8.73 -12.10
N LEU A 41 -27.44 8.31 -12.93
CA LEU A 41 -26.11 8.91 -13.01
C LEU A 41 -26.13 10.44 -13.23
N PRO A 42 -26.95 11.01 -14.14
CA PRO A 42 -27.05 12.47 -14.28
C PRO A 42 -27.45 13.19 -13.00
N ALA A 43 -28.38 12.61 -12.22
CA ALA A 43 -28.79 13.18 -10.94
C ALA A 43 -27.67 13.10 -9.90
N ARG A 44 -26.99 11.96 -9.78
CA ARG A 44 -25.84 11.79 -8.88
C ARG A 44 -24.72 12.78 -9.18
N LEU A 45 -24.31 12.88 -10.45
CA LEU A 45 -23.27 13.81 -10.89
C LEU A 45 -23.64 15.27 -10.58
N LYS A 46 -24.93 15.62 -10.71
CA LYS A 46 -25.39 16.96 -10.39
C LYS A 46 -25.34 17.25 -8.88
N GLU A 47 -25.69 16.28 -8.05
CA GLU A 47 -25.57 16.39 -6.59
C GLU A 47 -24.10 16.55 -6.18
N GLU A 48 -23.22 15.68 -6.67
CA GLU A 48 -21.77 15.76 -6.48
C GLU A 48 -21.23 17.14 -6.83
N LEU A 49 -21.59 17.67 -8.02
CA LEU A 49 -21.12 18.98 -8.47
C LEU A 49 -21.60 20.12 -7.58
N GLU A 50 -22.82 20.06 -7.04
CA GLU A 50 -23.33 21.09 -6.13
C GLU A 50 -22.67 21.04 -4.75
N ASP A 51 -22.34 19.84 -4.24
CA ASP A 51 -21.67 19.67 -2.95
C ASP A 51 -20.29 20.32 -2.92
N ILE A 52 -19.50 20.15 -3.98
CA ILE A 52 -18.13 20.69 -4.06
C ILE A 52 -18.06 22.10 -4.67
N LYS A 53 -19.17 22.63 -5.19
CA LYS A 53 -19.20 23.83 -6.05
C LYS A 53 -18.51 25.04 -5.44
N ALA A 54 -18.80 25.29 -4.16
CA ALA A 54 -18.28 26.45 -3.45
C ALA A 54 -16.76 26.38 -3.31
N GLU A 55 -16.23 25.18 -3.08
CA GLU A 55 -14.80 24.96 -2.93
C GLU A 55 -14.08 24.96 -4.28
N LEU A 56 -14.62 24.27 -5.28
CA LEU A 56 -14.05 24.24 -6.62
C LEU A 56 -13.93 25.65 -7.22
N LEU A 57 -14.93 26.52 -7.00
CA LEU A 57 -14.92 27.91 -7.48
C LEU A 57 -13.73 28.74 -6.95
N THR A 58 -13.10 28.33 -5.85
CA THR A 58 -11.93 29.04 -5.30
C THR A 58 -10.66 28.85 -6.11
N VAL A 59 -10.57 27.77 -6.88
CA VAL A 59 -9.38 27.41 -7.69
C VAL A 59 -9.68 27.28 -9.19
N LEU A 60 -10.96 27.10 -9.56
CA LEU A 60 -11.36 26.80 -10.93
C LEU A 60 -11.06 27.97 -11.89
N PRO A 61 -10.37 27.71 -13.02
CA PRO A 61 -10.18 28.71 -14.06
C PRO A 61 -11.50 29.27 -14.60
N SER A 62 -11.53 30.58 -14.87
CA SER A 62 -12.75 31.28 -15.32
C SER A 62 -13.39 30.69 -16.58
N ARG A 63 -12.61 29.96 -17.39
CA ARG A 63 -13.05 29.23 -18.59
C ARG A 63 -14.13 28.19 -18.29
N PHE A 64 -14.07 27.57 -17.11
CA PHE A 64 -14.94 26.46 -16.71
C PHE A 64 -16.14 26.90 -15.87
N VAL A 65 -16.09 28.10 -15.28
CA VAL A 65 -17.15 28.66 -14.42
C VAL A 65 -18.54 28.60 -15.07
N PRO A 66 -18.75 28.92 -16.37
CA PRO A 66 -20.08 28.81 -16.96
C PRO A 66 -20.66 27.38 -16.95
N TYR A 67 -19.81 26.35 -17.03
CA TYR A 67 -20.22 24.95 -16.98
C TYR A 67 -20.44 24.45 -15.55
N LEU A 68 -19.71 25.02 -14.59
CA LEU A 68 -19.97 24.81 -13.16
C LEU A 68 -21.34 25.41 -12.77
N GLU A 69 -21.60 26.66 -13.18
CA GLU A 69 -22.83 27.38 -12.82
C GLU A 69 -24.10 26.76 -13.42
N ASN A 70 -24.01 26.21 -14.63
CA ASN A 70 -25.14 25.57 -15.30
C ASN A 70 -25.26 24.05 -15.02
N GLY A 71 -24.35 23.49 -14.21
CA GLY A 71 -24.37 22.09 -13.79
C GLY A 71 -23.92 21.08 -14.85
N THR A 72 -23.12 21.49 -15.85
CA THR A 72 -22.69 20.61 -16.96
C THR A 72 -21.22 20.21 -16.91
N LEU A 73 -20.43 20.73 -15.95
CA LEU A 73 -18.98 20.52 -15.90
C LEU A 73 -18.55 19.04 -15.75
N ASN A 74 -19.34 18.22 -15.06
CA ASN A 74 -19.09 16.78 -14.93
C ASN A 74 -20.13 15.92 -15.67
N GLN A 75 -20.76 16.46 -16.71
CA GLN A 75 -21.81 15.73 -17.44
C GLN A 75 -21.27 15.19 -18.76
N PRO A 76 -21.81 14.07 -19.30
CA PRO A 76 -21.46 13.57 -20.63
C PRO A 76 -21.72 14.60 -21.75
N SER A 77 -22.61 15.56 -21.48
CA SER A 77 -22.93 16.65 -22.40
C SER A 77 -21.87 17.76 -22.48
N LEU A 78 -20.83 17.71 -21.63
CA LEU A 78 -19.73 18.66 -21.68
C LEU A 78 -19.04 18.57 -23.06
N PRO A 79 -18.85 19.68 -23.79
CA PRO A 79 -18.18 19.64 -25.07
C PRO A 79 -16.77 19.06 -24.95
N LYS A 80 -16.42 18.11 -25.83
CA LYS A 80 -15.14 17.37 -25.77
C LYS A 80 -13.90 18.26 -25.61
N SER A 81 -13.82 19.37 -26.34
CA SER A 81 -12.69 20.30 -26.21
C SER A 81 -12.60 20.96 -24.83
N VAL A 82 -13.73 21.21 -24.17
CA VAL A 82 -13.77 21.75 -22.80
C VAL A 82 -13.35 20.69 -21.80
N ARG A 83 -13.82 19.46 -22.01
CA ARG A 83 -13.45 18.30 -21.20
C ARG A 83 -11.94 18.06 -21.22
N GLU A 84 -11.34 18.03 -22.40
CA GLU A 84 -9.90 17.87 -22.58
C GLU A 84 -9.10 19.02 -21.93
N GLU A 85 -9.55 20.27 -22.08
CA GLU A 85 -8.94 21.43 -21.40
C GLU A 85 -9.03 21.31 -19.87
N TYR A 86 -10.15 20.83 -19.33
CA TYR A 86 -10.36 20.65 -17.90
C TYR A 86 -9.48 19.54 -17.32
N ILE A 87 -9.44 18.38 -17.98
CA ILE A 87 -8.56 17.26 -17.62
C ILE A 87 -7.10 17.70 -17.66
N GLN A 88 -6.69 18.45 -18.68
CA GLN A 88 -5.32 18.95 -18.77
C GLN A 88 -4.98 19.92 -17.63
N TRP A 89 -5.94 20.74 -17.19
CA TRP A 89 -5.76 21.61 -16.04
C TRP A 89 -5.54 20.81 -14.74
N MET A 90 -6.33 19.77 -14.49
CA MET A 90 -6.13 18.88 -13.33
C MET A 90 -4.76 18.18 -13.39
N ARG A 91 -4.43 17.54 -14.52
CA ARG A 91 -3.15 16.85 -14.73
C ARG A 91 -1.92 17.75 -14.59
N ASN A 92 -2.04 19.04 -14.91
CA ASN A 92 -0.97 20.00 -14.67
C ASN A 92 -0.75 20.22 -13.17
N SER A 93 -1.82 20.33 -12.39
CA SER A 93 -1.74 20.40 -10.92
C SER A 93 -1.15 19.13 -10.33
N ASP A 94 -1.52 17.96 -10.84
CA ASP A 94 -0.96 16.67 -10.39
C ASP A 94 0.55 16.66 -10.61
N ARG A 95 1.01 17.03 -11.81
CA ARG A 95 2.44 17.13 -12.13
C ARG A 95 3.20 18.11 -11.24
N GLU A 96 2.58 19.22 -10.86
CA GLU A 96 3.18 20.18 -9.93
C GLU A 96 3.33 19.58 -8.53
N PHE A 97 2.34 18.80 -8.07
CA PHE A 97 2.43 18.14 -6.77
C PHE A 97 3.39 16.95 -6.78
N GLU A 98 3.44 16.15 -7.86
CA GLU A 98 4.43 15.09 -8.05
C GLU A 98 5.87 15.64 -7.94
N GLN A 99 6.15 16.83 -8.50
CA GLN A 99 7.47 17.46 -8.34
C GLN A 99 7.79 17.81 -6.88
N VAL A 100 6.77 18.15 -6.07
CA VAL A 100 6.93 18.37 -4.64
C VAL A 100 7.24 17.06 -3.93
N LEU A 101 6.55 15.97 -4.29
CA LEU A 101 6.79 14.63 -3.74
C LEU A 101 8.18 14.12 -4.11
N ASP A 102 8.60 14.24 -5.37
CA ASP A 102 9.94 13.90 -5.85
C ASP A 102 11.01 14.64 -5.06
N ALA A 103 10.86 15.96 -4.89
CA ALA A 103 11.81 16.77 -4.13
C ALA A 103 11.86 16.38 -2.64
N ALA A 104 10.71 16.07 -2.03
CA ALA A 104 10.64 15.60 -0.65
C ALA A 104 11.27 14.21 -0.48
N TYR A 105 11.06 13.32 -1.45
CA TYR A 105 11.68 11.99 -1.50
C TYR A 105 13.20 12.10 -1.62
N GLU A 106 13.72 12.86 -2.59
CA GLU A 106 15.16 13.07 -2.77
C GLU A 106 15.82 13.64 -1.50
N GLN A 107 15.17 14.62 -0.88
CA GLN A 107 15.64 15.21 0.36
C GLN A 107 15.67 14.18 1.51
N THR A 108 14.65 13.34 1.60
CA THR A 108 14.55 12.23 2.57
C THR A 108 15.68 11.23 2.37
N THR A 109 15.91 10.78 1.13
CA THR A 109 17.00 9.85 0.79
C THR A 109 18.36 10.43 1.17
N GLN A 110 18.61 11.71 0.87
CA GLN A 110 19.86 12.38 1.22
C GLN A 110 20.06 12.51 2.74
N ALA A 111 18.99 12.80 3.49
CA ALA A 111 19.06 12.88 4.94
C ALA A 111 19.27 11.50 5.57
N ALA A 112 18.52 10.49 5.12
CA ALA A 112 18.59 9.11 5.62
C ALA A 112 19.98 8.48 5.43
N ALA A 113 20.71 8.84 4.36
CA ALA A 113 22.08 8.39 4.12
C ALA A 113 23.08 8.77 5.24
N HIS A 114 22.69 9.66 6.16
CA HIS A 114 23.48 10.03 7.33
C HIS A 114 23.05 9.35 8.63
N LEU A 115 22.03 8.49 8.58
CA LEU A 115 21.48 7.72 9.70
C LEU A 115 21.90 6.26 9.60
N SER A 116 21.50 5.45 10.58
CA SER A 116 21.84 4.02 10.61
C SER A 116 21.24 3.25 9.41
N PRO A 117 21.80 2.09 9.03
CA PRO A 117 21.26 1.28 7.95
C PRO A 117 19.78 0.92 8.13
N ALA A 118 19.37 0.59 9.37
CA ALA A 118 17.98 0.29 9.68
C ALA A 118 17.03 1.47 9.36
N VAL A 119 17.47 2.70 9.60
CA VAL A 119 16.69 3.90 9.24
C VAL A 119 16.62 4.05 7.72
N GLN A 120 17.73 3.83 7.02
CA GLN A 120 17.77 3.91 5.55
C GLN A 120 16.82 2.90 4.90
N GLU A 121 16.76 1.67 5.42
CA GLU A 121 15.86 0.62 4.91
C GLU A 121 14.38 0.97 5.11
N VAL A 122 14.03 1.66 6.20
CA VAL A 122 12.65 2.11 6.44
C VAL A 122 12.23 3.20 5.48
N PHE A 123 13.13 4.15 5.16
CA PHE A 123 12.86 5.22 4.19
C PHE A 123 13.08 4.81 2.73
N THR A 124 13.59 3.60 2.48
CA THR A 124 13.61 3.00 1.14
C THR A 124 12.22 2.50 0.75
N ASP A 125 11.47 1.99 1.73
CA ASP A 125 10.05 1.67 1.58
C ASP A 125 9.20 2.94 1.79
N SER A 126 7.93 2.85 1.39
CA SER A 126 6.96 3.90 1.66
C SER A 126 6.34 3.75 3.05
N LEU A 127 6.25 4.85 3.80
CA LEU A 127 5.42 4.97 5.02
C LEU A 127 4.00 5.47 4.72
N HIS A 128 3.62 5.58 3.44
CA HIS A 128 2.26 5.95 3.04
C HIS A 128 1.25 4.92 3.58
N ASP A 129 0.12 5.42 4.08
CA ASP A 129 -0.94 4.67 4.76
C ASP A 129 -0.48 3.96 6.05
N ALA A 130 0.68 4.32 6.61
CA ALA A 130 1.07 3.80 7.91
C ALA A 130 0.21 4.43 9.02
N ILE A 131 -0.17 3.64 10.02
CA ILE A 131 -1.02 4.08 11.13
C ILE A 131 -0.20 4.13 12.41
N ILE A 132 -0.32 5.23 13.17
CA ILE A 132 0.28 5.32 14.51
C ILE A 132 -0.50 4.46 15.48
N GLU A 133 0.10 3.38 15.98
CA GLU A 133 -0.54 2.50 16.97
C GLU A 133 -0.22 2.89 18.40
N ARG A 134 1.00 3.38 18.66
CA ARG A 134 1.43 3.76 20.01
C ARG A 134 2.42 4.92 19.99
N ILE A 135 2.31 5.75 21.01
CA ILE A 135 3.16 6.92 21.26
C ILE A 135 3.67 6.84 22.70
N GLU A 136 4.98 6.87 22.89
CA GLU A 136 5.59 6.97 24.21
C GLU A 136 6.62 8.10 24.23
N ARG A 137 6.72 8.82 25.36
CA ARG A 137 7.69 9.90 25.55
C ARG A 137 8.48 9.65 26.82
N GLU A 138 9.80 9.59 26.70
CA GLU A 138 10.68 9.34 27.85
C GLU A 138 12.00 10.10 27.68
N ASN A 139 12.46 10.78 28.74
CA ASN A 139 13.80 11.39 28.80
C ASN A 139 14.16 12.33 27.63
N GLY A 140 13.16 13.01 27.03
CA GLY A 140 13.38 13.89 25.88
C GLY A 140 13.36 13.18 24.52
N ASN A 141 13.03 11.89 24.49
CA ASN A 141 12.83 11.09 23.28
C ASN A 141 11.34 10.86 23.03
N LEU A 142 11.01 10.60 21.76
CA LEU A 142 9.69 10.16 21.31
C LEU A 142 9.84 8.80 20.65
N HIS A 143 9.05 7.85 21.11
CA HIS A 143 8.90 6.53 20.52
C HIS A 143 7.57 6.51 19.78
N LEU A 144 7.63 6.20 18.48
CA LEU A 144 6.48 6.09 17.60
C LEU A 144 6.43 4.67 17.06
N TYR A 145 5.35 3.96 17.34
CA TYR A 145 5.10 2.63 16.83
C TYR A 145 4.06 2.75 15.73
N ILE A 146 4.45 2.37 14.51
CA ILE A 146 3.62 2.48 13.32
C ILE A 146 3.38 1.10 12.73
N ASN A 147 2.14 0.88 12.30
CA ASN A 147 1.72 -0.28 11.52
C ASN A 147 1.65 0.11 10.06
N THR A 148 2.28 -0.66 9.18
CA THR A 148 2.33 -0.39 7.74
C THR A 148 1.58 -1.45 6.91
N GLU A 149 0.79 -2.31 7.53
CA GLU A 149 0.06 -3.39 6.85
C GLU A 149 -1.01 -2.90 5.87
N SER A 150 -1.44 -1.65 5.99
CA SER A 150 -2.31 -0.94 5.04
C SER A 150 -1.55 -0.30 3.88
N GLY A 151 -0.22 -0.27 3.93
CA GLY A 151 0.64 0.42 2.96
C GLY A 151 1.51 -0.52 2.15
N PHE A 152 2.61 0.04 1.60
CA PHE A 152 3.50 -0.64 0.65
C PHE A 152 4.86 -1.05 1.24
N SER A 153 5.02 -1.03 2.56
CA SER A 153 6.26 -1.49 3.19
C SER A 153 6.23 -2.98 3.46
N THR A 154 7.38 -3.64 3.30
CA THR A 154 7.57 -5.03 3.72
C THR A 154 7.68 -5.19 5.25
N LYS A 155 7.75 -4.06 5.99
CA LYS A 155 8.01 -3.99 7.43
C LYS A 155 6.72 -3.63 8.18
N PRO A 156 5.80 -4.59 8.42
CA PRO A 156 4.45 -4.36 8.94
C PRO A 156 4.41 -3.62 10.28
N TYR A 157 5.48 -3.71 11.08
CA TYR A 157 5.57 -3.03 12.37
C TYR A 157 6.92 -2.35 12.52
N ILE A 158 6.90 -1.03 12.72
CA ILE A 158 8.09 -0.20 12.81
C ILE A 158 8.03 0.63 14.10
N HIS A 159 9.10 0.57 14.87
CA HIS A 159 9.33 1.41 16.05
C HIS A 159 10.40 2.44 15.74
N ILE A 160 9.98 3.69 15.58
CA ILE A 160 10.84 4.84 15.36
C ILE A 160 11.11 5.52 16.69
N THR A 161 12.39 5.77 17.01
CA THR A 161 12.78 6.55 18.18
C THR A 161 13.50 7.82 17.76
N PHE A 162 12.89 8.96 18.05
CA PHE A 162 13.45 10.30 17.84
C PHE A 162 14.22 10.70 19.10
N HIS A 163 15.54 10.91 18.97
CA HIS A 163 16.44 11.14 20.10
C HIS A 163 16.75 12.61 20.34
N ASP A 164 16.77 13.02 21.61
CA ASP A 164 17.08 14.38 22.04
C ASP A 164 16.27 15.43 21.27
N ILE A 165 14.94 15.41 21.45
CA ILE A 165 14.03 16.33 20.78
C ILE A 165 14.35 17.76 21.21
N THR A 166 14.53 18.63 20.21
CA THR A 166 14.88 20.03 20.41
C THR A 166 13.70 20.97 20.20
N GLU A 167 12.82 20.62 19.27
CA GLU A 167 11.64 21.41 18.90
C GLU A 167 10.58 20.50 18.28
N GLU A 168 9.32 20.85 18.47
CA GLU A 168 8.17 20.14 17.90
C GLU A 168 7.10 21.18 17.52
N GLU A 169 6.69 21.16 16.26
CA GLU A 169 5.67 22.02 15.69
C GLU A 169 4.49 21.15 15.27
N ALA A 170 3.30 21.44 15.79
CA ALA A 170 2.10 20.68 15.45
C ALA A 170 0.89 21.60 15.45
N ALA A 171 0.05 21.51 14.41
CA ALA A 171 -1.25 22.17 14.41
C ALA A 171 -2.20 21.50 15.42
N GLU A 172 -2.10 20.18 15.56
CA GLU A 172 -2.84 19.35 16.50
C GLU A 172 -1.89 18.41 17.24
N GLN A 173 -2.33 17.84 18.37
CA GLN A 173 -1.52 16.88 19.10
C GLN A 173 -1.38 15.58 18.31
N LEU A 174 -0.16 15.03 18.29
CA LEU A 174 0.10 13.69 17.78
C LEU A 174 -0.73 12.68 18.57
N GLN A 175 -1.47 11.82 17.87
CA GLN A 175 -2.39 10.85 18.48
C GLN A 175 -2.35 9.50 17.74
N THR A 176 -2.73 8.44 18.46
CA THR A 176 -2.91 7.11 17.89
C THR A 176 -4.06 7.10 16.89
N GLY A 177 -3.97 6.24 15.87
CA GLY A 177 -4.94 6.15 14.78
C GLY A 177 -4.72 7.14 13.64
N GLN A 178 -3.70 8.01 13.71
CA GLN A 178 -3.34 8.92 12.62
C GLN A 178 -2.63 8.19 11.48
N TRP A 179 -3.02 8.53 10.25
CA TRP A 179 -2.52 7.95 9.00
C TRP A 179 -1.44 8.84 8.40
N LEU A 180 -0.22 8.31 8.26
CA LEU A 180 0.89 8.97 7.60
C LEU A 180 0.68 8.89 6.09
N ILE A 181 0.45 10.02 5.43
CA ILE A 181 0.26 10.04 3.97
C ILE A 181 1.52 10.53 3.28
N TYR A 182 1.99 11.73 3.64
CA TYR A 182 3.19 12.31 3.07
C TYR A 182 4.19 12.65 4.17
N TYR A 183 5.48 12.50 3.87
CA TYR A 183 6.53 12.83 4.82
C TYR A 183 7.77 13.35 4.13
N GLU A 184 8.59 14.07 4.89
CA GLU A 184 9.88 14.58 4.46
C GLU A 184 10.86 14.52 5.63
N LEU A 185 12.06 13.98 5.40
CA LEU A 185 13.17 14.02 6.36
C LEU A 185 14.25 14.97 5.85
N GLN A 186 14.68 15.90 6.70
CA GLN A 186 15.77 16.83 6.40
C GLN A 186 16.92 16.67 7.38
N LYS A 187 18.15 16.71 6.87
CA LYS A 187 19.34 16.92 7.71
C LYS A 187 19.50 18.41 7.99
N THR A 188 19.71 18.76 9.25
CA THR A 188 19.94 20.14 9.69
C THR A 188 21.37 20.30 10.21
N ALA A 189 21.75 21.53 10.58
CA ALA A 189 23.06 21.77 11.20
C ALA A 189 23.18 21.16 12.60
N ALA A 190 22.05 20.94 13.30
CA ALA A 190 21.99 20.49 14.68
C ALA A 190 21.56 19.01 14.83
N GLY A 191 21.20 18.35 13.72
CA GLY A 191 20.67 16.99 13.71
C GLY A 191 19.77 16.77 12.50
N PHE A 192 18.51 16.45 12.75
CA PHE A 192 17.51 16.11 11.75
C PHE A 192 16.16 16.77 12.06
N ALA A 193 15.33 16.87 11.04
CA ALA A 193 13.95 17.29 11.16
C ALA A 193 13.07 16.35 10.34
N PHE A 194 11.97 15.89 10.89
CA PHE A 194 11.01 15.02 10.23
C PHE A 194 9.64 15.69 10.20
N ARG A 195 9.03 15.75 9.02
CA ARG A 195 7.69 16.30 8.80
C ARG A 195 6.78 15.22 8.27
N VAL A 196 5.53 15.23 8.76
CA VAL A 196 4.45 14.36 8.29
C VAL A 196 3.21 15.20 8.05
N LEU A 197 2.51 14.91 6.95
CA LEU A 197 1.14 15.32 6.69
C LEU A 197 0.22 14.11 6.88
N PHE A 198 -0.67 14.21 7.87
CA PHE A 198 -1.68 13.21 8.18
C PHE A 198 -2.96 13.46 7.38
N GLU A 199 -3.83 12.46 7.28
CA GLU A 199 -5.16 12.60 6.65
C GLU A 199 -6.34 12.50 7.64
N CYS A 200 -6.23 11.68 8.68
CA CYS A 200 -7.32 11.49 9.65
C CYS A 200 -6.82 11.65 11.11
N PRO A 201 -7.03 12.81 11.75
CA PRO A 201 -7.44 14.09 11.16
C PRO A 201 -6.33 14.69 10.28
N ASP A 202 -6.73 15.59 9.36
CA ASP A 202 -5.80 16.34 8.52
C ASP A 202 -4.96 17.28 9.39
N ALA A 203 -3.67 16.99 9.49
CA ALA A 203 -2.76 17.72 10.36
C ALA A 203 -1.33 17.67 9.81
N GLN A 204 -0.58 18.74 10.07
CA GLN A 204 0.87 18.75 9.86
C GLN A 204 1.58 18.65 11.21
N TRP A 205 2.55 17.76 11.26
CA TRP A 205 3.45 17.58 12.40
C TRP A 205 4.90 17.67 11.93
N THR A 206 5.74 18.37 12.68
CA THR A 206 7.18 18.48 12.42
C THR A 206 7.93 18.35 13.73
N ILE A 207 8.94 17.50 13.75
CA ILE A 207 9.79 17.25 14.92
C ILE A 207 11.25 17.46 14.55
N TYR A 208 12.00 18.13 15.43
CA TYR A 208 13.44 18.34 15.30
C TYR A 208 14.17 17.56 16.38
N MET A 209 15.10 16.70 15.96
CA MET A 209 15.82 15.78 16.83
C MET A 209 17.31 15.77 16.51
N LYS A 210 18.15 15.28 17.43
CA LYS A 210 19.58 15.12 17.11
C LYS A 210 19.86 13.88 16.28
N ASP A 211 19.11 12.81 16.52
CA ASP A 211 19.30 11.51 15.89
C ASP A 211 18.00 10.73 15.81
N LEU A 212 17.99 9.69 14.99
CA LEU A 212 16.86 8.80 14.76
C LEU A 212 17.34 7.35 14.74
N THR A 213 16.66 6.46 15.45
CA THR A 213 16.88 5.01 15.33
C THR A 213 15.57 4.30 15.06
N VAL A 214 15.65 3.16 14.39
CA VAL A 214 14.48 2.35 14.09
C VAL A 214 14.73 0.88 14.45
N GLN A 215 13.68 0.22 14.94
CA GLN A 215 13.54 -1.23 14.97
C GLN A 215 12.30 -1.58 14.15
N TYR A 216 12.31 -2.70 13.44
CA TYR A 216 11.16 -3.18 12.68
C TYR A 216 11.10 -4.69 12.72
N PHE A 217 9.90 -5.22 12.46
CA PHE A 217 9.63 -6.64 12.49
C PHE A 217 8.76 -7.03 11.30
N TYR A 218 8.83 -8.31 10.94
CA TYR A 218 8.13 -8.91 9.81
C TYR A 218 6.99 -9.81 10.29
N ARG A 219 6.02 -10.03 9.41
CA ARG A 219 5.01 -11.07 9.61
C ARG A 219 5.63 -12.45 9.30
N PRO A 220 5.44 -13.47 10.13
CA PRO A 220 5.78 -14.83 9.73
C PRO A 220 5.02 -15.22 8.46
N VAL A 221 5.64 -15.95 7.52
CA VAL A 221 5.01 -16.34 6.24
C VAL A 221 3.60 -16.93 6.40
N LEU A 222 3.42 -17.76 7.43
CA LEU A 222 2.13 -18.38 7.73
C LEU A 222 1.04 -17.34 8.06
N TYR A 223 1.40 -16.24 8.73
CA TYR A 223 0.47 -15.14 9.02
C TYR A 223 -0.10 -14.58 7.72
N THR A 224 0.79 -14.17 6.81
CA THR A 224 0.40 -13.50 5.57
C THR A 224 -0.48 -14.41 4.71
N ARG A 225 -0.09 -15.68 4.55
CA ARG A 225 -0.92 -16.67 3.82
C ARG A 225 -2.32 -16.83 4.42
N LEU A 226 -2.42 -16.99 5.73
CA LEU A 226 -3.72 -17.15 6.40
C LEU A 226 -4.59 -15.89 6.28
N LYS A 227 -3.98 -14.70 6.37
CA LYS A 227 -4.67 -13.41 6.19
C LYS A 227 -5.24 -13.30 4.78
N ASP A 228 -4.41 -13.54 3.76
CA ASP A 228 -4.79 -13.39 2.36
C ASP A 228 -5.81 -14.46 1.90
N GLU A 229 -5.78 -15.64 2.53
CA GLU A 229 -6.78 -16.70 2.32
C GLU A 229 -8.07 -16.50 3.13
N GLY A 230 -8.14 -15.48 3.99
CA GLY A 230 -9.29 -15.22 4.87
C GLY A 230 -9.49 -16.29 5.96
N LYS A 231 -8.43 -17.01 6.34
CA LYS A 231 -8.44 -18.12 7.32
C LYS A 231 -7.80 -17.75 8.66
N LEU A 232 -7.24 -16.55 8.79
CA LEU A 232 -6.56 -16.11 10.01
C LEU A 232 -7.48 -16.11 11.23
N GLU A 233 -8.73 -15.69 11.07
CA GLU A 233 -9.71 -15.61 12.16
C GLU A 233 -10.23 -16.97 12.63
N ASP A 234 -10.19 -17.98 11.77
CA ASP A 234 -10.58 -19.34 12.11
C ASP A 234 -9.45 -20.14 12.78
N MET A 235 -8.21 -19.60 12.74
CA MET A 235 -7.02 -20.28 13.23
C MET A 235 -6.87 -20.12 14.74
N LEU A 236 -6.73 -21.24 15.46
CA LEU A 236 -6.42 -21.21 16.89
C LEU A 236 -4.93 -20.87 17.11
N LEU A 237 -4.64 -20.02 18.11
CA LEU A 237 -3.27 -19.62 18.44
C LEU A 237 -2.31 -20.83 18.62
N GLY A 238 -2.76 -21.88 19.30
CA GLY A 238 -1.93 -23.07 19.50
C GLY A 238 -1.62 -23.83 18.21
N GLU A 239 -2.57 -23.87 17.27
CA GLU A 239 -2.38 -24.50 15.95
C GLU A 239 -1.46 -23.66 15.06
N TYR A 240 -1.58 -22.33 15.16
CA TYR A 240 -0.70 -21.39 14.47
C TYR A 240 0.75 -21.55 14.94
N ILE A 241 0.96 -21.53 16.25
CA ILE A 241 2.28 -21.69 16.85
C ILE A 241 2.93 -23.03 16.48
N ALA A 242 2.16 -24.13 16.47
CA ALA A 242 2.66 -25.44 16.10
C ALA A 242 3.16 -25.52 14.64
N GLN A 243 2.71 -24.62 13.77
CA GLN A 243 3.10 -24.54 12.37
C GLN A 243 4.17 -23.49 12.07
N LEU A 244 4.55 -22.67 13.07
CA LEU A 244 5.63 -21.71 12.91
C LEU A 244 6.97 -22.43 12.69
N PRO A 245 7.84 -21.88 11.81
CA PRO A 245 9.20 -22.37 11.64
C PRO A 245 9.97 -22.45 12.96
N GLN A 246 10.57 -23.61 13.22
CA GLN A 246 11.36 -23.84 14.43
C GLN A 246 12.75 -23.19 14.31
N GLY A 247 13.27 -22.69 15.44
CA GLY A 247 14.61 -22.08 15.50
C GLY A 247 14.69 -20.62 15.04
N GLN A 248 13.56 -20.00 14.67
CA GLN A 248 13.47 -18.56 14.48
C GLN A 248 13.19 -17.84 15.80
N ARG A 249 13.47 -16.53 15.83
CA ARG A 249 13.13 -15.65 16.95
C ARG A 249 11.80 -14.97 16.66
N TYR A 250 10.99 -14.82 17.70
CA TYR A 250 9.68 -14.20 17.58
C TYR A 250 9.49 -13.13 18.65
N TRP A 251 8.64 -12.16 18.34
CA TRP A 251 8.23 -11.09 19.25
C TRP A 251 6.72 -11.09 19.37
N LEU A 252 6.27 -10.78 20.58
CA LEU A 252 4.90 -10.43 20.86
C LEU A 252 4.83 -8.90 20.90
N ALA A 253 4.29 -8.29 19.86
CA ALA A 253 4.02 -6.85 19.80
C ALA A 253 2.51 -6.64 19.90
N ALA A 254 2.07 -6.18 21.06
CA ALA A 254 0.69 -5.84 21.36
C ALA A 254 0.56 -4.31 21.53
N PRO A 255 -0.66 -3.75 21.56
CA PRO A 255 -0.87 -2.31 21.67
C PRO A 255 -0.08 -1.65 22.79
N ASP A 256 0.06 -2.31 23.95
CA ASP A 256 0.69 -1.69 25.12
C ASP A 256 2.18 -1.98 25.26
N PHE A 257 2.73 -3.03 24.62
CA PHE A 257 4.12 -3.44 24.84
C PHE A 257 4.67 -4.28 23.69
N ILE A 258 5.98 -4.42 23.66
CA ILE A 258 6.68 -5.38 22.82
C ILE A 258 7.66 -6.19 23.66
N SER A 259 7.66 -7.52 23.50
CA SER A 259 8.64 -8.40 24.13
C SER A 259 9.05 -9.53 23.20
N GLU A 260 10.32 -9.93 23.28
CA GLU A 260 10.77 -11.18 22.69
C GLU A 260 10.04 -12.36 23.33
N ILE A 261 9.69 -13.35 22.51
CA ILE A 261 9.09 -14.61 22.92
C ILE A 261 10.24 -15.57 23.25
N SER A 262 10.30 -15.99 24.51
CA SER A 262 11.33 -16.91 25.01
C SER A 262 11.00 -18.38 24.75
N SER A 263 9.71 -18.73 24.63
CA SER A 263 9.27 -20.08 24.25
C SER A 263 7.87 -20.06 23.62
N LEU A 264 7.67 -20.97 22.66
CA LEU A 264 6.44 -21.21 21.91
C LEU A 264 5.94 -22.66 22.07
N GLU A 265 6.40 -23.41 23.07
CA GLU A 265 6.08 -24.85 23.19
C GLU A 265 4.67 -25.11 23.73
N GLU A 266 4.50 -25.14 25.05
CA GLU A 266 3.21 -25.41 25.69
C GLU A 266 2.40 -24.13 25.95
N SER A 267 3.08 -22.98 25.99
CA SER A 267 2.50 -21.65 26.21
C SER A 267 3.43 -20.59 25.63
N VAL A 268 2.89 -19.41 25.33
CA VAL A 268 3.69 -18.27 24.88
C VAL A 268 4.36 -17.64 26.09
N LEU A 269 5.64 -17.95 26.28
CA LEU A 269 6.47 -17.32 27.31
C LEU A 269 7.22 -16.14 26.69
N LEU A 270 7.23 -15.03 27.41
CA LEU A 270 7.94 -13.83 27.00
C LEU A 270 9.26 -13.74 27.77
N ALA A 271 10.18 -12.91 27.31
CA ALA A 271 11.43 -12.64 28.03
C ALA A 271 11.16 -12.08 29.44
N ASP A 272 10.07 -11.32 29.61
CA ASP A 272 9.71 -10.65 30.86
C ASP A 272 8.31 -11.02 31.38
N GLY A 273 7.72 -12.11 30.88
CA GLY A 273 6.31 -12.39 31.11
C GLY A 273 5.76 -13.65 30.45
N LYS A 274 4.44 -13.69 30.25
CA LYS A 274 3.72 -14.73 29.51
C LYS A 274 2.42 -14.21 28.92
N LEU A 275 1.95 -14.86 27.86
CA LEU A 275 0.62 -14.68 27.29
C LEU A 275 -0.24 -15.91 27.60
N GLU A 276 -1.43 -15.67 28.15
CA GLU A 276 -2.44 -16.67 28.44
C GLU A 276 -3.73 -16.32 27.70
N VAL A 277 -4.24 -17.25 26.89
CA VAL A 277 -5.49 -17.06 26.15
C VAL A 277 -6.59 -17.90 26.79
N ASN A 278 -7.69 -17.26 27.14
CA ASN A 278 -8.92 -17.92 27.58
C ASN A 278 -10.02 -17.77 26.51
N GLN A 279 -11.26 -18.14 26.82
CA GLN A 279 -12.36 -18.15 25.84
C GLN A 279 -12.74 -16.77 25.30
N ILE A 280 -12.44 -15.69 26.03
CA ILE A 280 -12.90 -14.34 25.70
C ILE A 280 -11.77 -13.31 25.64
N ASN A 281 -10.63 -13.58 26.28
CA ASN A 281 -9.53 -12.63 26.38
C ASN A 281 -8.17 -13.29 26.17
N ALA A 282 -7.25 -12.54 25.57
CA ALA A 282 -5.81 -12.74 25.68
C ALA A 282 -5.27 -11.86 26.83
N VAL A 283 -4.57 -12.47 27.78
CA VAL A 283 -4.02 -11.80 28.96
C VAL A 283 -2.52 -11.90 28.92
N VAL A 284 -1.84 -10.76 28.87
CA VAL A 284 -0.39 -10.71 28.99
C VAL A 284 -0.02 -10.25 30.39
N THR A 285 0.83 -11.02 31.07
CA THR A 285 1.43 -10.63 32.33
C THR A 285 2.92 -10.42 32.12
N THR A 286 3.40 -9.20 32.36
CA THR A 286 4.81 -8.80 32.26
C THR A 286 5.32 -8.27 33.60
N SER A 287 6.59 -7.88 33.65
CA SER A 287 7.17 -7.16 34.79
C SER A 287 6.57 -5.76 35.00
N SER A 288 6.08 -5.11 33.94
CA SER A 288 5.50 -3.77 33.98
C SER A 288 4.01 -3.76 34.35
N GLY A 289 3.30 -4.86 34.15
CA GLY A 289 1.89 -4.96 34.50
C GLY A 289 1.16 -6.12 33.84
N GLN A 290 -0.16 -6.06 33.89
CA GLN A 290 -1.04 -7.04 33.26
C GLN A 290 -1.94 -6.31 32.26
N TYR A 291 -1.96 -6.81 31.03
CA TYR A 291 -2.73 -6.27 29.90
C TYR A 291 -3.76 -7.31 29.47
N THR A 292 -4.95 -6.88 29.09
CA THR A 292 -6.07 -7.76 28.72
C THR A 292 -6.66 -7.27 27.40
N TYR A 293 -6.70 -8.15 26.40
CA TYR A 293 -7.17 -7.88 25.06
C TYR A 293 -8.40 -8.76 24.78
N PRO A 294 -9.58 -8.17 24.54
CA PRO A 294 -10.78 -8.92 24.16
C PRO A 294 -10.58 -9.63 22.81
N LEU A 295 -10.91 -10.91 22.74
CA LEU A 295 -10.78 -11.70 21.50
C LEU A 295 -11.81 -11.31 20.43
N GLU A 296 -12.84 -10.53 20.79
CA GLU A 296 -13.78 -9.93 19.84
C GLU A 296 -13.18 -8.76 19.06
N GLU A 297 -12.13 -8.12 19.60
CA GLU A 297 -11.43 -6.98 18.98
C GLU A 297 -10.03 -7.36 18.50
N TYR A 298 -9.38 -8.31 19.17
CA TYR A 298 -7.98 -8.65 18.95
C TYR A 298 -7.78 -10.15 18.68
N ASN A 299 -7.17 -10.47 17.55
CA ASN A 299 -6.66 -11.80 17.27
C ASN A 299 -5.22 -11.95 17.81
N PRO A 300 -4.94 -12.84 18.78
CA PRO A 300 -3.61 -12.99 19.38
C PRO A 300 -2.52 -13.41 18.39
N ILE A 301 -2.89 -14.05 17.28
CA ILE A 301 -1.96 -14.37 16.19
C ILE A 301 -1.40 -13.07 15.57
N GLY A 302 -2.22 -12.02 15.50
CA GLY A 302 -1.83 -10.68 15.05
C GLY A 302 -0.77 -9.99 15.89
N PHE A 303 -0.44 -10.51 17.08
CA PHE A 303 0.64 -9.97 17.90
C PHE A 303 1.99 -10.64 17.63
N ILE A 304 2.06 -11.70 16.83
CA ILE A 304 3.31 -12.44 16.58
C ILE A 304 4.04 -11.88 15.37
N TYR A 305 5.31 -11.53 15.58
CA TYR A 305 6.24 -11.03 14.58
C TYR A 305 7.57 -11.76 14.64
N THR A 306 8.39 -11.63 13.59
CA THR A 306 9.73 -12.21 13.46
C THR A 306 10.74 -11.15 13.01
N ASP A 307 12.04 -11.41 13.16
CA ASP A 307 13.13 -10.57 12.62
C ASP A 307 13.61 -11.00 11.22
N ILE A 308 12.94 -11.98 10.62
CA ILE A 308 13.28 -12.54 9.31
C ILE A 308 12.27 -12.08 8.25
N ASP A 309 12.78 -11.45 7.20
CA ASP A 309 12.03 -11.18 5.97
C ASP A 309 11.98 -12.45 5.11
N GLU A 310 10.79 -13.00 4.94
CA GLU A 310 10.55 -14.20 4.12
C GLU A 310 9.37 -13.93 3.17
N ASP A 311 9.62 -14.15 1.87
CA ASP A 311 8.58 -14.03 0.84
C ASP A 311 7.52 -15.13 1.03
N PRO A 312 6.26 -14.78 1.38
CA PRO A 312 5.23 -15.78 1.64
C PRO A 312 4.88 -16.60 0.39
N TYR A 313 5.20 -16.10 -0.79
CA TYR A 313 4.91 -16.71 -2.08
C TYR A 313 6.16 -17.18 -2.81
N ALA A 314 7.28 -17.38 -2.10
CA ALA A 314 8.53 -17.87 -2.71
C ALA A 314 8.32 -19.17 -3.53
N HIS A 315 7.45 -20.07 -3.07
CA HIS A 315 7.10 -21.31 -3.77
C HIS A 315 6.44 -21.08 -5.14
N LEU A 316 5.81 -19.92 -5.36
CA LEU A 316 5.24 -19.54 -6.66
C LEU A 316 6.30 -19.16 -7.70
N LYS A 317 7.57 -19.00 -7.27
CA LYS A 317 8.72 -18.77 -8.15
C LYS A 317 9.46 -20.06 -8.50
N GLU A 318 9.09 -21.20 -7.92
CA GLU A 318 9.71 -22.48 -8.25
C GLU A 318 9.33 -22.93 -9.66
N PRO A 319 10.31 -23.18 -10.55
CA PRO A 319 10.04 -23.48 -11.94
C PRO A 319 9.21 -24.76 -12.09
N VAL A 320 8.28 -24.74 -13.04
CA VAL A 320 7.49 -25.90 -13.45
C VAL A 320 8.23 -26.63 -14.57
N PRO A 321 8.32 -27.97 -14.55
CA PRO A 321 8.93 -28.72 -15.65
C PRO A 321 8.29 -28.37 -17.01
N PRO A 322 9.07 -28.20 -18.10
CA PRO A 322 8.55 -27.77 -19.40
C PRO A 322 7.38 -28.62 -19.92
N GLU A 323 7.40 -29.92 -19.65
CA GLU A 323 6.37 -30.89 -20.04
C GLU A 323 5.06 -30.75 -19.24
N GLU A 324 5.08 -30.07 -18.10
CA GLU A 324 3.92 -29.85 -17.22
C GLU A 324 3.31 -28.46 -17.37
N LEU A 325 4.00 -27.52 -18.04
CA LEU A 325 3.58 -26.12 -18.17
C LEU A 325 2.17 -25.97 -18.75
N GLU A 326 1.88 -26.67 -19.86
CA GLU A 326 0.56 -26.59 -20.47
C GLU A 326 -0.53 -27.11 -19.52
N ALA A 327 -0.29 -28.28 -18.91
CA ALA A 327 -1.24 -28.87 -17.98
C ALA A 327 -1.49 -27.98 -16.76
N ALA A 328 -0.44 -27.31 -16.26
CA ALA A 328 -0.51 -26.39 -15.12
C ALA A 328 -1.32 -25.11 -15.44
N ILE A 329 -1.20 -24.55 -16.65
CA ILE A 329 -2.02 -23.39 -17.07
C ILE A 329 -3.51 -23.76 -17.14
N PHE A 330 -3.84 -24.96 -17.59
CA PHE A 330 -5.23 -25.39 -17.75
C PHE A 330 -5.77 -26.24 -16.58
N SER A 331 -5.04 -26.34 -15.46
CA SER A 331 -5.44 -27.21 -14.34
C SER A 331 -6.62 -26.68 -13.52
N GLY A 332 -6.94 -25.39 -13.65
CA GLY A 332 -7.90 -24.70 -12.78
C GLY A 332 -7.41 -24.50 -11.34
N ILE A 333 -6.13 -24.79 -11.07
CA ILE A 333 -5.50 -24.59 -9.76
C ILE A 333 -4.67 -23.30 -9.84
N PRO A 334 -5.09 -22.20 -9.18
CA PRO A 334 -4.46 -20.89 -9.35
C PRO A 334 -2.94 -20.89 -9.09
N GLU A 335 -2.49 -21.58 -8.05
CA GLU A 335 -1.06 -21.68 -7.71
C GLU A 335 -0.23 -22.30 -8.85
N GLN A 336 -0.76 -23.35 -9.51
CA GLN A 336 -0.06 -23.99 -10.63
C GLN A 336 -0.04 -23.09 -11.86
N GLN A 337 -1.14 -22.37 -12.11
CA GLN A 337 -1.22 -21.41 -13.22
C GLN A 337 -0.19 -20.29 -13.04
N VAL A 338 -0.14 -19.69 -11.84
CA VAL A 338 0.83 -18.62 -11.52
C VAL A 338 2.26 -19.13 -11.67
N ARG A 339 2.57 -20.33 -11.15
CA ARG A 339 3.91 -20.92 -11.29
C ARG A 339 4.29 -21.17 -12.75
N ALA A 340 3.37 -21.67 -13.57
CA ALA A 340 3.63 -21.92 -14.98
C ALA A 340 3.87 -20.62 -15.74
N TRP A 341 3.07 -19.58 -15.48
CA TRP A 341 3.28 -18.25 -16.03
C TRP A 341 4.63 -17.65 -15.60
N ASN A 342 4.97 -17.70 -14.31
CA ASN A 342 6.25 -17.22 -13.78
C ASN A 342 7.45 -17.94 -14.41
N THR A 343 7.32 -19.26 -14.64
CA THR A 343 8.36 -20.06 -15.32
C THR A 343 8.58 -19.56 -16.74
N MET A 344 7.50 -19.42 -17.52
CA MET A 344 7.58 -18.90 -18.89
C MET A 344 8.05 -17.45 -18.97
N TYR A 345 7.67 -16.62 -18.00
CA TYR A 345 8.10 -15.22 -17.89
C TYR A 345 9.59 -15.09 -17.62
N THR A 346 10.14 -15.94 -16.76
CA THR A 346 11.55 -15.88 -16.35
C THR A 346 12.50 -16.27 -17.49
N SER A 347 12.12 -17.27 -18.29
CA SER A 347 12.95 -17.81 -19.38
C SER A 347 12.12 -18.00 -20.67
N PRO A 348 11.66 -16.91 -21.30
CA PRO A 348 10.73 -16.99 -22.43
C PRO A 348 11.33 -17.71 -23.64
N GLU A 349 12.62 -17.57 -23.93
CA GLU A 349 13.23 -18.21 -25.09
C GLU A 349 13.31 -19.74 -24.96
N GLU A 350 13.48 -20.25 -23.74
CA GLU A 350 13.52 -21.69 -23.46
C GLU A 350 12.15 -22.36 -23.59
N HIS A 351 11.07 -21.57 -23.52
CA HIS A 351 9.69 -22.04 -23.51
C HIS A 351 8.88 -21.56 -24.72
N ALA A 352 9.53 -21.02 -25.76
CA ALA A 352 8.88 -20.39 -26.90
C ALA A 352 7.81 -21.29 -27.57
N GLU A 353 8.10 -22.58 -27.78
CA GLU A 353 7.13 -23.52 -28.37
C GLU A 353 5.88 -23.68 -27.48
N THR A 354 6.08 -23.89 -26.18
CA THR A 354 5.01 -24.08 -25.20
C THR A 354 4.19 -22.80 -25.01
N ILE A 355 4.84 -21.63 -24.94
CA ILE A 355 4.19 -20.32 -24.84
C ILE A 355 3.21 -20.14 -26.01
N ASN A 356 3.66 -20.39 -27.24
CA ASN A 356 2.81 -20.21 -28.40
C ASN A 356 1.63 -21.19 -28.43
N LEU A 357 1.86 -22.42 -28.01
CA LEU A 357 0.80 -23.43 -27.90
C LEU A 357 -0.27 -23.04 -26.87
N ILE A 358 0.15 -22.53 -25.71
CA ILE A 358 -0.74 -22.07 -24.64
C ILE A 358 -1.53 -20.84 -25.11
N MET A 359 -0.84 -19.85 -25.67
CA MET A 359 -1.45 -18.61 -26.17
C MET A 359 -2.41 -18.87 -27.33
N GLU A 360 -2.16 -19.86 -28.19
CA GLU A 360 -3.10 -20.27 -29.23
C GLU A 360 -4.43 -20.76 -28.61
N LYS A 361 -4.35 -21.55 -27.54
CA LYS A 361 -5.49 -22.20 -26.86
C LYS A 361 -6.27 -21.29 -25.91
N LEU A 362 -5.66 -20.23 -25.37
CA LEU A 362 -6.30 -19.34 -24.41
C LEU A 362 -7.42 -18.52 -25.04
N GLU A 363 -8.55 -18.40 -24.36
CA GLU A 363 -9.62 -17.48 -24.74
C GLU A 363 -9.39 -16.13 -24.07
N PHE A 364 -9.56 -15.04 -24.83
CA PHE A 364 -9.49 -13.69 -24.31
C PHE A 364 -10.83 -13.35 -23.62
N THR A 365 -10.76 -12.98 -22.35
CA THR A 365 -11.91 -12.58 -21.54
C THR A 365 -11.57 -11.31 -20.77
N GLU A 366 -12.58 -10.54 -20.35
CA GLU A 366 -12.37 -9.34 -19.51
C GLU A 366 -11.63 -9.71 -18.20
N GLU A 367 -11.87 -10.90 -17.64
CA GLU A 367 -11.23 -11.38 -16.42
C GLU A 367 -9.71 -11.62 -16.56
N ASN A 368 -9.23 -11.94 -17.77
CA ASN A 368 -7.81 -12.28 -18.01
C ASN A 368 -7.07 -11.26 -18.88
N GLU A 369 -7.75 -10.18 -19.30
CA GLU A 369 -7.23 -9.15 -20.18
C GLU A 369 -5.93 -8.52 -19.65
N MET A 370 -5.93 -8.05 -18.41
CA MET A 370 -4.75 -7.40 -17.80
C MET A 370 -3.56 -8.36 -17.70
N MET A 371 -3.83 -9.62 -17.33
CA MET A 371 -2.81 -10.65 -17.23
C MET A 371 -2.21 -10.95 -18.62
N LEU A 372 -3.06 -11.18 -19.61
CA LEU A 372 -2.64 -11.44 -20.98
C LEU A 372 -1.92 -10.25 -21.62
N PHE A 373 -2.32 -9.01 -21.29
CA PHE A 373 -1.62 -7.80 -21.72
C PHE A 373 -0.16 -7.81 -21.26
N VAL A 374 0.10 -8.11 -19.98
CA VAL A 374 1.46 -8.16 -19.43
C VAL A 374 2.29 -9.25 -20.11
N TYR A 375 1.77 -10.48 -20.20
CA TYR A 375 2.54 -11.60 -20.76
C TYR A 375 2.72 -11.48 -22.28
N ALA A 376 1.69 -11.08 -23.04
CA ALA A 376 1.80 -10.91 -24.48
C ALA A 376 2.86 -9.86 -24.83
N ASN A 377 2.88 -8.72 -24.12
CA ASN A 377 3.91 -7.70 -24.30
C ASN A 377 5.30 -8.21 -23.98
N HIS A 378 5.47 -8.91 -22.85
CA HIS A 378 6.76 -9.47 -22.44
C HIS A 378 7.29 -10.46 -23.49
N PHE A 379 6.45 -11.40 -23.94
CA PHE A 379 6.84 -12.40 -24.93
C PHE A 379 7.05 -11.82 -26.33
N TYR A 380 6.30 -10.77 -26.70
CA TYR A 380 6.54 -10.02 -27.93
C TYR A 380 7.93 -9.36 -27.90
N LYS A 381 8.26 -8.66 -26.80
CA LYS A 381 9.57 -8.00 -26.60
C LYS A 381 10.72 -9.02 -26.56
N ALA A 382 10.48 -10.20 -26.02
CA ALA A 382 11.43 -11.33 -26.06
C ALA A 382 11.57 -11.98 -27.46
N GLY A 383 10.70 -11.63 -28.42
CA GLY A 383 10.75 -12.14 -29.79
C GLY A 383 10.32 -13.61 -29.94
N VAL A 384 9.54 -14.14 -29.00
CA VAL A 384 9.17 -15.57 -28.97
C VAL A 384 7.80 -15.86 -29.57
N LEU A 385 6.96 -14.85 -29.82
CA LEU A 385 5.61 -15.04 -30.38
C LEU A 385 5.61 -15.34 -31.88
N THR A 386 4.77 -16.29 -32.31
CA THR A 386 4.49 -16.56 -33.72
C THR A 386 3.63 -15.47 -34.35
N GLU A 387 3.62 -15.37 -35.69
CA GLU A 387 2.79 -14.42 -36.43
C GLU A 387 1.30 -14.52 -36.09
N ASP A 388 0.79 -15.74 -35.91
CA ASP A 388 -0.61 -15.98 -35.57
C ASP A 388 -0.96 -15.46 -34.18
N ASN A 389 -0.09 -15.67 -33.18
CA ASN A 389 -0.30 -15.13 -31.83
C ASN A 389 -0.11 -13.61 -31.77
N MET A 390 0.87 -13.05 -32.49
CA MET A 390 1.02 -11.59 -32.62
C MET A 390 -0.25 -10.95 -33.19
N LYS A 391 -0.90 -11.61 -34.15
CA LYS A 391 -2.16 -11.13 -34.72
C LYS A 391 -3.33 -11.27 -33.75
N LYS A 392 -3.41 -12.40 -33.03
CA LYS A 392 -4.48 -12.67 -32.06
C LYS A 392 -4.46 -11.67 -30.89
N TYR A 393 -3.27 -11.32 -30.42
CA TYR A 393 -3.06 -10.42 -29.28
C TYR A 393 -2.66 -9.01 -29.69
N GLY A 394 -2.81 -8.64 -30.98
CA GLY A 394 -2.28 -7.39 -31.51
C GLY A 394 -2.83 -6.12 -30.86
N GLU A 395 -4.06 -6.17 -30.33
CA GLU A 395 -4.66 -5.04 -29.59
C GLU A 395 -4.05 -4.85 -28.20
N LEU A 396 -3.38 -5.87 -27.67
CA LEU A 396 -2.70 -5.83 -26.36
C LEU A 396 -1.20 -5.55 -26.47
N ILE A 397 -0.61 -5.60 -27.66
CA ILE A 397 0.84 -5.46 -27.83
C ILE A 397 1.20 -3.99 -28.07
N ASP A 398 2.04 -3.44 -27.19
CA ASP A 398 2.65 -2.13 -27.35
C ASP A 398 3.79 -2.22 -28.38
N HIS A 399 3.62 -1.50 -29.49
CA HIS A 399 4.60 -1.40 -30.58
C HIS A 399 5.67 -0.31 -30.36
N GLU A 400 5.78 0.22 -29.14
CA GLU A 400 6.73 1.29 -28.80
C GLU A 400 8.19 0.83 -28.71
#